data_AF-A0A2D0B0P7-F1
#
_entry.id   AF-A0A2D0B0P7-F1
#
_cell.length_a   1.000
_cell.length_b   1.000
_cell.length_c   1.000
_cell.angle_alpha   90.00
_cell.angle_beta   90.00
_cell.angle_gamma   90.00
#
_symmetry.space_group_name_H-M   'P 1'
#
loop_
_entity.id
_entity.type
_entity.pdbx_description
1 polymer ?
#
loop_
_entity_poly.entity_id
_entity_poly.type
_entity_poly.pdbx_seq_one_letter_code
_entity_poly.pdbx_strand_id
1 'polypeptide(L)' 'MSQERGRRKLMLRLPDIRHLLAGITSETLGELFEAYDLAVDALDRFRTQSPREDKLVQEYEELCLEIEQEVVVYCTNR' A
#
# COMPACT_ATOMS: atom_id res chain seq x y z
N MET A 1 -12.04 -6.01 -6.10
CA MET A 1 -11.15 -5.50 -7.18
C MET A 1 -9.98 -4.70 -6.63
N SER A 2 -10.18 -3.88 -5.58
CA SER A 2 -9.14 -3.02 -4.98
C SER A 2 -8.02 -3.82 -4.30
N GLN A 3 -8.35 -4.89 -3.57
CA GLN A 3 -7.38 -5.76 -2.89
C GLN A 3 -6.31 -6.34 -3.83
N GLU A 4 -6.70 -6.86 -5.00
CA GLU A 4 -5.74 -7.42 -5.96
C GLU A 4 -4.82 -6.35 -6.56
N ARG A 5 -5.34 -5.14 -6.77
CA ARG A 5 -4.53 -4.00 -7.25
C ARG A 5 -3.51 -3.59 -6.19
N GLY A 6 -3.96 -3.44 -4.95
CA GLY A 6 -3.10 -3.14 -3.81
C GLY A 6 -2.02 -4.17 -3.59
N ARG A 7 -2.37 -5.46 -3.65
CA ARG A 7 -1.42 -6.58 -3.60
C ARG A 7 -0.35 -6.46 -4.68
N ARG A 8 -0.73 -6.19 -5.93
CA ARG A 8 0.24 -6.02 -7.04
C ARG A 8 1.14 -4.81 -6.82
N LYS A 9 0.59 -3.68 -6.36
CA LYS A 9 1.39 -2.49 -6.03
C LYS A 9 2.40 -2.80 -4.92
N LEU A 10 1.99 -3.48 -3.85
CA LEU A 10 2.88 -3.91 -2.76
C LEU A 10 3.93 -4.91 -3.23
N MET A 11 3.60 -5.85 -4.12
CA MET A 11 4.58 -6.78 -4.70
C MET A 11 5.67 -6.07 -5.53
N LEU A 12 5.33 -4.95 -6.18
CA LEU A 12 6.30 -4.12 -6.88
C LEU A 12 7.15 -3.31 -5.89
N ARG A 13 6.53 -2.81 -4.82
CA ARG A 13 7.16 -1.97 -3.80
C ARG A 13 8.07 -2.73 -2.85
N LEU A 14 7.69 -3.95 -2.49
CA LEU A 14 8.33 -4.84 -1.52
C LEU A 14 8.80 -6.13 -2.23
N PRO A 15 9.86 -6.06 -3.05
CA PRO A 15 10.30 -7.18 -3.87
C PRO A 15 10.77 -8.39 -3.04
N ASP A 16 11.40 -8.18 -1.88
CA ASP A 16 11.91 -9.24 -1.01
C ASP A 16 10.82 -10.20 -0.52
N ILE A 17 9.64 -9.68 -0.17
CA ILE A 17 8.51 -10.48 0.33
C ILE A 17 7.46 -10.78 -0.75
N ARG A 18 7.73 -10.48 -2.02
CA ARG A 18 6.79 -10.66 -3.15
C ARG A 18 6.19 -12.07 -3.20
N HIS A 19 7.00 -13.09 -2.91
CA HIS A 19 6.57 -14.49 -2.92
C HIS A 19 5.58 -14.80 -1.79
N LEU A 20 5.78 -14.23 -0.59
CA LEU A 20 4.84 -14.32 0.53
C LEU A 20 3.52 -13.64 0.17
N LEU A 21 3.61 -12.42 -0.36
CA LEU A 21 2.46 -11.65 -0.81
C LEU A 21 1.65 -12.41 -1.87
N ALA A 22 2.28 -13.18 -2.77
CA ALA A 22 1.63 -13.95 -3.84
C ALA A 22 0.92 -15.23 -3.37
N GLY A 23 1.31 -15.80 -2.22
CA GLY A 23 0.73 -17.04 -1.70
C GLY A 23 -0.28 -16.84 -0.56
N ILE A 24 -0.22 -15.71 0.14
CA ILE A 24 -0.99 -15.51 1.37
C ILE A 24 -2.46 -15.16 1.10
N THR A 25 -3.35 -15.86 1.78
CA THR A 25 -4.78 -15.57 1.85
C THR A 25 -5.14 -15.26 3.30
N SER A 26 -5.33 -13.99 3.61
CA SER A 26 -5.70 -13.49 4.93
C SER A 26 -6.65 -12.31 4.76
N GLU A 27 -7.71 -12.27 5.56
CA GLU A 27 -8.67 -11.16 5.55
C GLU A 27 -7.99 -9.85 5.97
N THR A 28 -7.25 -9.87 7.08
CA THR A 28 -6.48 -8.71 7.57
C THR A 28 -5.50 -8.18 6.52
N LEU A 29 -4.81 -9.07 5.81
CA LEU A 29 -3.90 -8.63 4.76
C LEU A 29 -4.64 -8.14 3.52
N GLY A 30 -5.82 -8.69 3.24
CA GLY A 30 -6.74 -8.18 2.22
C GLY A 30 -7.16 -6.74 2.52
N GLU A 31 -7.47 -6.41 3.77
CA GLU A 31 -7.77 -5.04 4.19
C GLU A 31 -6.57 -4.11 4.01
N LEU A 32 -5.36 -4.56 4.40
CA LEU A 32 -4.12 -3.79 4.18
C LEU A 32 -3.85 -3.55 2.69
N PHE A 33 -4.14 -4.52 1.82
CA PHE A 33 -4.01 -4.35 0.38
C PHE A 33 -4.99 -3.30 -0.15
N GLU A 34 -6.25 -3.34 0.28
CA GLU A 34 -7.23 -2.33 -0.12
C GLU A 34 -6.86 -0.93 0.37
N ALA A 35 -6.45 -0.80 1.63
CA ALA A 35 -5.98 0.45 2.20
C ALA A 35 -4.80 1.02 1.42
N TYR A 36 -3.83 0.18 1.05
CA TYR A 36 -2.68 0.60 0.24
C TYR A 36 -3.10 1.06 -1.16
N ASP A 37 -4.03 0.35 -1.82
CA ASP A 37 -4.52 0.75 -3.15
C ASP A 37 -5.14 2.14 -3.12
N LEU A 38 -5.96 2.42 -2.10
CA LEU A 38 -6.63 3.69 -1.87
C LEU A 38 -5.64 4.81 -1.53
N ALA A 39 -4.68 4.55 -0.64
CA ALA A 39 -3.66 5.54 -0.25
C ALA A 39 -2.81 5.96 -1.45
N VAL A 40 -2.35 5.01 -2.26
CA VAL A 40 -1.56 5.29 -3.48
C VAL A 40 -2.39 6.04 -4.53
N ASP A 41 -3.68 5.70 -4.70
CA ASP A 41 -4.55 6.40 -5.65
C ASP A 41 -4.82 7.85 -5.22
N ALA A 42 -5.06 8.08 -3.92
CA ALA A 42 -5.21 9.42 -3.37
C ALA A 42 -3.92 10.24 -3.47
N LEU A 43 -2.77 9.63 -3.17
CA LEU A 43 -1.46 10.26 -3.31
C LEU A 43 -1.19 10.72 -4.75
N ASP A 44 -1.51 9.88 -5.74
CA ASP A 44 -1.37 10.23 -7.15
C ASP A 44 -2.26 11.42 -7.54
N ARG A 45 -3.51 11.45 -7.04
CA ARG A 45 -4.42 12.59 -7.23
C ARG A 45 -3.84 13.87 -6.63
N PHE A 46 -3.34 13.84 -5.39
CA PHE A 46 -2.77 15.04 -4.75
C PHE A 46 -1.50 15.54 -5.44
N ARG A 47 -0.70 14.63 -6.02
CA ARG A 47 0.49 14.98 -6.81
C ARG A 47 0.16 15.62 -8.16
N THR A 48 -0.95 15.22 -8.79
CA THR A 48 -1.38 15.73 -10.09
C THR A 48 -2.30 16.95 -9.99
N GLN A 49 -2.83 17.24 -8.80
CA GLN A 49 -3.71 18.37 -8.53
C GLN A 49 -2.99 19.73 -8.65
N SER A 50 -3.73 20.75 -9.11
CA SER A 50 -3.26 22.14 -9.16
C SER A 50 -4.28 23.08 -8.50
N PRO A 51 -3.88 23.85 -7.46
CA PRO A 51 -2.55 23.86 -6.84
C PRO A 51 -2.23 22.54 -6.14
N ARG A 52 -0.95 22.17 -6.13
CA ARG A 52 -0.46 20.96 -5.44
C ARG A 52 -0.69 21.11 -3.94
N GLU A 53 -1.28 20.09 -3.33
CA GLU A 53 -1.49 20.06 -1.87
C GLU A 53 -0.33 19.34 -1.19
N ASP A 54 0.84 20.00 -1.10
CA ASP A 54 2.07 19.39 -0.58
C ASP A 54 1.92 18.76 0.81
N LYS A 55 1.06 19.32 1.67
CA LYS A 55 0.75 18.74 2.97
C LYS A 55 0.06 17.37 2.84
N LEU A 56 -0.98 17.28 2.01
CA LEU A 56 -1.69 16.00 1.79
C LEU A 56 -0.79 14.98 1.09
N VAL A 57 0.09 15.44 0.19
CA VAL A 57 1.09 14.56 -0.42
C VAL A 57 1.99 13.95 0.66
N GLN A 58 2.53 14.75 1.56
CA GLN A 58 3.38 14.27 2.65
C GLN A 58 2.63 13.30 3.57
N GLU A 59 1.42 13.64 4.01
CA GLU A 59 0.63 12.79 4.90
C GLU A 59 0.32 11.43 4.26
N TYR A 60 0.03 11.40 2.95
CA TYR A 60 -0.24 10.15 2.25
C TYR A 60 1.02 9.37 1.89
N GLU A 61 2.18 10.03 1.75
CA GLU A 61 3.47 9.34 1.66
C GLU A 61 3.79 8.60 2.95
N GLU A 62 3.58 9.24 4.10
CA GLU A 62 3.76 8.62 5.42
C GLU A 62 2.77 7.45 5.61
N LEU A 63 1.49 7.64 5.28
CA LEU A 63 0.48 6.58 5.34
C LEU A 63 0.86 5.36 4.49
N CYS A 64 1.36 5.56 3.26
CA CYS A 64 1.82 4.46 2.42
C CYS A 64 2.97 3.69 3.07
N LEU A 65 3.92 4.40 3.69
CA LEU A 65 5.05 3.79 4.39
C LEU A 65 4.63 3.01 5.64
N GLU A 66 3.62 3.48 6.37
CA GLU A 66 3.07 2.78 7.53
C GLU A 66 2.43 1.45 7.10
N ILE A 67 1.58 1.47 6.06
CA ILE A 67 0.94 0.27 5.53
C ILE A 67 1.99 -0.72 4.99
N GLU A 68 3.02 -0.23 4.29
CA GLU A 68 4.14 -1.06 3.81
C GLU A 68 4.83 -1.78 4.98
N GLN A 69 5.08 -1.09 6.09
CA GLN A 69 5.70 -1.67 7.29
C GLN A 69 4.79 -2.70 7.96
N GLU A 70 3.49 -2.41 8.12
CA GLU A 70 2.53 -3.35 8.69
C GLU A 70 2.44 -4.64 7.87
N VAL A 71 2.45 -4.53 6.54
CA VAL A 71 2.47 -5.69 5.64
C VAL A 71 3.73 -6.52 5.83
N VAL A 72 4.91 -5.88 5.94
CA VAL A 72 6.17 -6.58 6.21
C VAL A 72 6.09 -7.33 7.54
N VAL A 73 5.69 -6.63 8.62
CA VAL A 73 5.54 -7.21 9.96
C VAL A 73 4.59 -8.41 9.92
N TYR A 74 3.44 -8.28 9.26
CA TYR A 74 2.47 -9.36 9.14
C TYR A 74 3.02 -10.57 8.39
N CYS A 75 3.80 -10.35 7.33
CA CYS A 75 4.40 -11.43 6.54
C CYS A 75 5.61 -12.10 7.21
N THR A 76 6.38 -11.39 8.04
CA THR A 76 7.59 -11.94 8.67
C THR A 76 7.34 -12.55 10.05
N ASN A 77 6.24 -12.20 10.73
CA ASN A 77 5.90 -12.74 12.05
C ASN A 77 5.01 -14.00 11.99
N ARG A 78 4.84 -14.60 10.80
CA ARG A 78 3.96 -15.75 10.59
C ARG A 78 4.71 -16.97 10.06
#